data_AF-A0A1Y1RT01-F1
#
_entry.id   AF-A0A1Y1RT01-F1
#
_cell.length_a   1.000
_cell.length_b   1.000
_cell.length_c   1.000
_cell.angle_alpha   90.00
_cell.angle_beta   90.00
_cell.angle_gamma   90.00
#
_symmetry.space_group_name_H-M   'P 1'
#
loop_
_entity.id
_entity.type
_entity.pdbx_description
1 polymer ?
#
loop_
_entity_poly.entity_id
_entity_poly.type
_entity_poly.pdbx_seq_one_letter_code
_entity_poly.pdbx_strand_id
1 'polypeptide(L)'
;MNNQLKRTTFSMNRVSEYFSEKKLNMQIGHNRSAWKLAILKELIDNALDECKKQRIQPRINILIKESYFEGSDNGTGIPVSTITKSLDYSISVSDKQFYISPSRGQLGNAMKTI
;
A
#
# COMPACT_ATOMS: atom_id res chain seq x y z
N MET A 1 18.33 -0.72 -45.68
CA MET A 1 18.39 -1.87 -44.75
C MET A 1 17.13 -1.84 -43.91
N ASN A 2 16.33 -2.91 -43.96
CA ASN A 2 15.03 -2.96 -43.29
C ASN A 2 15.23 -3.57 -41.88
N ASN A 3 15.41 -2.73 -40.86
CA ASN A 3 15.55 -3.21 -39.47
C ASN A 3 14.18 -3.63 -38.93
N GLN A 4 13.76 -4.86 -39.22
CA GLN A 4 12.59 -5.47 -38.59
C GLN A 4 12.88 -5.72 -37.11
N LEU A 5 12.16 -5.00 -36.24
CA LEU A 5 12.18 -5.24 -34.81
C LEU A 5 11.43 -6.53 -34.49
N LYS A 6 12.16 -7.56 -34.06
CA LYS A 6 11.57 -8.81 -33.55
C LYS A 6 11.00 -8.56 -32.15
N ARG A 7 9.69 -8.72 -32.00
CA ARG A 7 9.04 -8.65 -30.67
C ARG A 7 9.45 -9.87 -29.86
N THR A 8 9.93 -9.63 -28.63
CA THR A 8 10.31 -10.67 -27.66
C THR A 8 9.52 -10.46 -26.38
N THR A 9 9.01 -11.54 -25.80
CA THR A 9 8.34 -11.51 -24.51
C THR A 9 9.38 -11.55 -23.40
N PHE A 10 9.30 -10.58 -22.48
CA PHE A 10 10.15 -10.52 -21.28
C PHE A 10 9.30 -10.81 -20.05
N SER A 11 9.82 -11.59 -19.11
CA SER A 11 9.25 -11.75 -17.78
C SER A 11 10.07 -10.93 -16.77
N MET A 12 9.40 -10.40 -15.74
CA MET A 12 10.05 -9.72 -14.63
C MET A 12 9.58 -10.33 -13.32
N ASN A 13 10.47 -10.39 -12.34
CA ASN A 13 10.12 -10.84 -11.00
C ASN A 13 9.15 -9.83 -10.35
N ARG A 14 8.05 -10.32 -9.75
CA ARG A 14 7.04 -9.50 -9.07
C ARG A 14 7.62 -8.69 -7.90
N VAL A 15 8.67 -9.20 -7.25
CA VAL A 15 9.42 -8.46 -6.23
C VAL A 15 9.91 -7.12 -6.76
N SER A 16 10.37 -7.06 -8.02
CA SER A 16 10.85 -5.81 -8.66
C SER A 16 9.80 -4.70 -8.75
N GLU A 17 8.52 -5.02 -8.54
CA GLU A 17 7.41 -4.07 -8.50
C GLU A 17 7.50 -3.09 -7.34
N TYR A 18 8.21 -3.46 -6.27
CA TYR A 18 8.31 -2.65 -5.05
C TYR A 18 9.68 -1.96 -4.90
N PHE A 19 10.65 -2.21 -5.80
CA PHE A 19 12.02 -1.69 -5.68
C PHE A 19 12.45 -0.80 -6.85
N SER A 20 11.51 -0.27 -7.63
CA SER A 20 11.82 0.73 -8.66
C SER A 20 10.86 1.91 -8.58
N GLU A 21 11.40 3.12 -8.72
CA GLU A 21 10.59 4.35 -8.65
C GLU A 21 9.47 4.35 -9.69
N LYS A 22 9.74 3.85 -10.90
CA LYS A 22 8.72 3.72 -11.95
C LYS A 22 7.53 2.87 -11.50
N LYS A 23 7.79 1.71 -10.91
CA LYS A 23 6.72 0.79 -10.49
C LYS A 23 6.05 1.28 -9.21
N LEU A 24 6.80 1.87 -8.28
CA LEU A 24 6.24 2.54 -7.10
C LEU A 24 5.32 3.71 -7.48
N ASN A 25 5.70 4.54 -8.45
CA ASN A 25 4.82 5.60 -8.98
C ASN A 25 3.51 5.02 -9.56
N MET A 26 3.58 3.91 -10.29
CA MET A 26 2.39 3.24 -10.82
C MET A 26 1.49 2.69 -9.71
N GLN A 27 2.09 2.15 -8.65
CA GLN A 27 1.36 1.58 -7.51
C GLN A 27 0.78 2.64 -6.59
N ILE A 28 1.52 3.71 -6.28
CA ILE A 28 1.09 4.81 -5.40
C ILE A 28 0.14 5.77 -6.14
N GLY A 29 0.21 5.83 -7.48
CA GLY A 29 -0.60 6.73 -8.30
C GLY A 29 -0.12 8.19 -8.30
N HIS A 30 1.02 8.46 -7.65
CA HIS A 30 1.60 9.79 -7.52
C HIS A 30 3.10 9.78 -7.80
N ASN A 31 3.65 10.94 -8.20
CA ASN A 31 5.09 11.13 -8.33
C ASN A 31 5.77 11.17 -6.95
N ARG A 32 7.09 10.94 -6.94
CA ARG A 32 7.89 10.86 -5.71
C ARG A 32 7.75 12.06 -4.78
N SER A 33 7.57 13.27 -5.31
CA SER A 33 7.35 14.47 -4.50
C SER A 33 6.07 14.41 -3.65
N ALA A 34 5.04 13.68 -4.09
CA ALA A 34 3.77 13.55 -3.39
C ALA A 34 3.66 12.25 -2.55
N TRP A 35 4.66 11.36 -2.59
CA TRP A 35 4.60 10.08 -1.88
C TRP A 35 4.40 10.23 -0.38
N LYS A 36 5.09 11.16 0.28
CA LYS A 36 4.94 11.36 1.73
C LYS A 36 3.48 11.67 2.11
N LEU A 37 2.81 12.51 1.31
CA LEU A 37 1.42 12.88 1.54
C LEU A 37 0.46 11.73 1.21
N ALA A 38 0.72 11.01 0.12
CA ALA A 38 -0.07 9.84 -0.26
C ALA A 38 0.00 8.74 0.80
N ILE A 39 1.21 8.41 1.30
CA ILE A 39 1.41 7.41 2.35
C ILE A 39 0.71 7.83 3.64
N LEU A 40 0.83 9.11 4.04
CA LEU A 40 0.14 9.61 5.23
C LEU A 40 -1.39 9.49 5.09
N LYS A 41 -1.94 9.86 3.93
CA LYS A 41 -3.37 9.68 3.63
C LYS A 41 -3.76 8.20 3.77
N GLU A 42 -3.01 7.28 3.19
CA GLU A 42 -3.33 5.84 3.26
C GLU A 42 -3.25 5.28 4.69
N LEU A 43 -2.31 5.75 5.52
CA LEU A 43 -2.29 5.39 6.94
C LEU A 43 -3.57 5.84 7.66
N ILE A 44 -4.00 7.08 7.42
CA ILE A 44 -5.23 7.63 8.03
C ILE A 44 -6.46 6.87 7.51
N ASP A 45 -6.53 6.57 6.22
CA ASP A 45 -7.63 5.83 5.61
C ASP A 45 -7.73 4.40 6.16
N ASN A 46 -6.60 3.72 6.35
CA ASN A 46 -6.56 2.39 6.95
C ASN A 46 -7.00 2.42 8.42
N ALA A 47 -6.56 3.40 9.21
CA ALA A 47 -7.00 3.58 10.59
C ALA A 47 -8.52 3.86 10.69
N LEU A 48 -9.05 4.71 9.82
CA LEU A 48 -10.50 5.00 9.75
C LEU A 48 -11.31 3.78 9.35
N ASP A 49 -10.83 3.01 8.37
CA ASP A 49 -11.48 1.78 7.92
C ASP A 49 -11.49 0.72 9.03
N GLU A 50 -10.40 0.59 9.79
CA GLU A 50 -10.34 -0.35 10.92
C GLU A 50 -11.33 0.04 12.02
N CYS A 51 -11.36 1.30 12.43
CA CYS A 51 -12.34 1.77 13.41
C CYS A 51 -13.79 1.57 12.94
N LYS A 52 -14.05 1.77 11.64
CA LYS A 52 -15.37 1.54 11.02
C LYS A 52 -15.76 0.06 11.08
N LYS A 53 -14.85 -0.87 10.79
CA LYS A 53 -15.10 -2.32 10.88
C LYS A 53 -15.49 -2.73 12.31
N GLN A 54 -14.80 -2.18 13.31
CA GLN A 54 -15.05 -2.45 14.72
C GLN A 54 -16.25 -1.68 15.30
N ARG A 55 -16.84 -0.75 14.53
CA ARG A 55 -17.95 0.14 14.96
C ARG A 55 -17.60 0.95 16.22
N ILE A 56 -16.37 1.43 16.30
CA ILE A 56 -15.90 2.28 17.40
C ILE A 56 -15.71 3.73 16.94
N GLN A 57 -15.80 4.68 17.86
CA GLN A 57 -15.41 6.06 17.59
C GLN A 57 -13.90 6.12 17.26
N PRO A 58 -13.50 6.60 16.07
CA PRO A 58 -12.09 6.66 15.71
C PRO A 58 -11.32 7.65 16.58
N ARG A 59 -10.18 7.21 17.11
CA ARG A 59 -9.13 8.06 17.71
C ARG A 59 -7.84 7.77 16.98
N ILE A 60 -7.40 8.70 16.15
CA ILE A 60 -6.21 8.56 15.31
C ILE A 60 -5.23 9.66 15.73
N ASN A 61 -4.04 9.27 16.15
CA ASN A 61 -2.94 10.20 16.44
C ASN A 61 -1.92 10.12 15.32
N ILE A 62 -1.47 11.29 14.86
CA ILE A 62 -0.39 11.43 13.89
C ILE A 62 0.71 12.26 14.54
N LEU A 63 1.93 11.72 14.55
CA LEU A 63 3.12 12.42 14.98
C LEU A 63 4.02 12.64 13.75
N ILE A 64 4.27 13.90 13.39
CA ILE A 64 5.15 14.26 12.28
C ILE A 64 6.50 14.68 12.86
N LYS A 65 7.57 14.07 12.36
CA LYS A 65 8.96 14.42 12.64
C LYS A 65 9.67 14.81 11.34
N GLU A 66 10.92 15.24 11.47
CA GLU A 66 11.71 15.73 10.33
C GLU A 66 11.90 14.65 9.25
N SER A 67 12.15 13.41 9.65
CA SER A 67 12.47 12.30 8.72
C SER A 67 11.35 11.27 8.58
N TYR A 68 10.33 11.29 9.43
CA TYR A 68 9.28 10.26 9.45
C TYR A 68 7.96 10.78 10.01
N PHE A 69 6.90 9.99 9.85
CA PHE A 69 5.65 10.15 10.59
C PHE A 69 5.27 8.83 11.27
N GLU A 70 4.63 8.92 12.43
CA GLU A 70 4.00 7.80 13.13
C GLU A 70 2.49 8.00 13.11
N GLY A 71 1.75 6.90 12.94
CA GLY A 71 0.30 6.86 13.06
C GLY A 71 -0.11 5.78 14.05
N SER A 72 -1.06 6.09 14.92
CA SER A 72 -1.67 5.14 15.86
C SER A 72 -3.18 5.30 15.87
N ASP A 73 -3.90 4.19 15.97
CA ASP A 73 -5.35 4.17 16.13
C ASP A 73 -5.79 3.28 17.31
N ASN A 74 -7.07 3.36 17.66
CA ASN A 74 -7.70 2.57 18.73
C ASN A 74 -8.43 1.32 18.23
N GLY A 75 -8.13 0.84 17.01
CA GLY A 75 -8.65 -0.40 16.45
C GLY A 75 -8.02 -1.65 17.07
N THR A 76 -8.39 -2.83 16.57
CA THR A 76 -7.89 -4.12 17.08
C THR A 76 -6.50 -4.49 16.58
N GLY A 77 -5.90 -3.64 15.73
CA GLY A 77 -4.62 -3.88 15.10
C GLY A 77 -4.67 -4.95 13.99
N ILE A 78 -3.49 -5.33 13.52
CA ILE A 78 -3.32 -6.30 12.43
C ILE A 78 -2.85 -7.64 13.02
N PRO A 79 -3.47 -8.78 12.69
CA PRO A 79 -2.99 -10.09 13.11
C PRO A 79 -1.55 -10.33 12.67
N VAL A 80 -0.71 -10.90 13.56
CA VAL A 80 0.70 -11.19 13.28
C VAL A 80 0.87 -12.04 12.01
N SER A 81 -0.01 -13.02 11.79
CA SER A 81 0.01 -13.85 10.57
C SER A 81 -0.20 -13.03 9.28
N THR A 82 -1.01 -11.97 9.33
CA THR A 82 -1.20 -11.04 8.21
C THR A 82 0.05 -10.18 8.00
N ILE A 83 0.67 -9.70 9.08
CA ILE A 83 1.94 -8.96 9.00
C ILE A 83 3.02 -9.83 8.34
N THR A 84 3.21 -11.06 8.81
CA THR A 84 4.20 -11.98 8.24
C THR A 84 3.96 -12.24 6.75
N LYS A 85 2.72 -12.48 6.35
CA LYS A 85 2.38 -12.67 4.93
C LYS A 85 2.59 -11.40 4.10
N SER A 86 2.36 -10.22 4.68
CA SER A 86 2.55 -8.95 3.98
C SER A 86 4.02 -8.65 3.64
N LEU A 87 4.97 -9.28 4.35
CA LEU A 87 6.41 -9.18 4.08
C LEU A 87 6.86 -10.10 2.93
N ASP A 88 6.02 -11.03 2.47
CA ASP A 88 6.31 -11.82 1.28
C ASP A 88 5.96 -11.02 0.02
N TYR A 89 6.97 -10.41 -0.59
CA TYR A 89 6.87 -9.62 -1.81
C TYR A 89 6.52 -10.44 -3.07
N SER A 90 6.48 -11.77 -3.00
CA SER A 90 6.09 -12.63 -4.12
C SER A 90 4.56 -12.77 -4.28
N ILE A 91 3.80 -12.51 -3.20
CA ILE A 91 2.33 -12.64 -3.17
C ILE A 91 1.65 -11.29 -2.93
N SER A 92 0.36 -11.17 -3.18
CA SER A 92 -0.44 -10.01 -2.75
C SER A 92 -1.35 -10.43 -1.59
N VAL A 93 -1.39 -9.65 -0.51
CA VAL A 93 -2.17 -9.94 0.71
C VAL A 93 -3.13 -8.79 0.93
N SER A 94 -4.43 -9.06 0.87
CA SER A 94 -5.48 -8.06 1.05
C SER A 94 -6.74 -8.70 1.60
N ASP A 95 -7.36 -8.04 2.58
CA ASP A 95 -8.68 -8.36 3.12
C ASP A 95 -9.81 -7.60 2.40
N LYS A 96 -9.46 -6.72 1.45
CA LYS A 96 -10.40 -5.87 0.69
C LYS A 96 -10.54 -6.27 -0.78
N GLN A 97 -9.52 -6.89 -1.37
CA GLN A 97 -9.43 -7.09 -2.83
C GLN A 97 -10.51 -8.01 -3.41
N PHE A 98 -11.09 -8.90 -2.60
CA PHE A 98 -12.12 -9.86 -3.04
C PHE A 98 -13.53 -9.53 -2.53
N TYR A 99 -13.70 -8.42 -1.80
CA TYR A 99 -14.99 -7.99 -1.27
C TYR A 99 -15.42 -6.66 -1.88
N ILE A 100 -16.62 -6.64 -2.49
CA ILE A 100 -17.22 -5.40 -2.99
C ILE A 100 -17.81 -4.64 -1.80
N SER A 101 -17.04 -3.72 -1.22
CA SER A 101 -17.48 -2.87 -0.12
C SER A 101 -16.87 -1.46 -0.20
N PRO A 102 -17.57 -0.41 0.26
CA PRO A 102 -17.01 0.92 0.33
C PRO A 102 -15.94 0.99 1.43
N SER A 103 -14.68 0.99 1.01
CA SER A 103 -13.49 1.22 1.83
C SER A 103 -12.69 2.41 1.28
N ARG A 104 -11.95 3.11 2.14
CA ARG A 104 -11.16 4.29 1.74
C ARG A 104 -9.83 3.90 1.12
N GLY A 105 -9.16 2.89 1.69
CA GLY A 105 -7.88 2.40 1.17
C GLY A 105 -8.09 1.35 0.08
N GLN A 106 -7.69 1.65 -1.17
CA GLN A 106 -7.87 0.79 -2.35
C GLN A 106 -6.57 0.36 -3.05
N LEU A 107 -5.39 0.79 -2.57
CA LEU A 107 -4.13 0.45 -3.25
C LEU A 107 -3.85 -1.07 -3.33
N GLY A 108 -4.45 -1.88 -2.45
CA GLY A 108 -4.33 -3.34 -2.49
C GLY A 108 -2.91 -3.89 -2.24
N ASN A 109 -1.93 -3.01 -2.01
CA ASN A 109 -0.53 -3.33 -1.78
C ASN A 109 -0.18 -3.55 -0.31
N ALA A 110 -1.17 -3.53 0.59
CA ALA A 110 -0.96 -3.55 2.04
C ALA A 110 0.12 -2.53 2.46
N MET A 111 1.04 -2.92 3.33
CA MET A 111 2.16 -2.09 3.79
C MET A 111 3.33 -2.01 2.79
N LYS A 112 3.25 -2.59 1.59
CA LYS A 112 4.42 -2.74 0.70
C LYS A 112 4.83 -1.46 -0.03
N THR A 113 3.98 -0.45 0.01
CA THR A 113 4.22 0.88 -0.59
C THR A 113 4.33 1.97 0.48
N ILE A 114 4.38 1.57 1.76
CA ILE A 114 4.58 2.42 2.93
C ILE A 114 6.06 2.37 3.32
#